data_AF-A0A4V1SZ69-F1
#
_entry.id   AF-A0A4V1SZ69-F1
#
_cell.length_a   1.000
_cell.length_b   1.000
_cell.length_c   1.000
_cell.angle_alpha   90.00
_cell.angle_beta   90.00
_cell.angle_gamma   90.00
#
_symmetry.space_group_name_H-M   'P 1'
#
loop_
_entity.id
_entity.type
_entity.pdbx_description
1 polymer ?
#
loop_
_entity_poly.entity_id
_entity_poly.type
_entity_poly.pdbx_seq_one_letter_code
_entity_poly.pdbx_strand_id
1 'polypeptide(L)'
;MKKVIYAGLLLFILTGLSACSNYKYYTAAKNNTNLGAYRTFGWVETPVPTNDPKKIYANDIADANIKDAATNALKAKGLTQSPEP
;
A
#
# COMPACT_ATOMS: atom_id res chain seq x y z
N MET A 1 10.99 35.99 -21.68
CA MET A 1 11.62 35.12 -20.66
C MET A 1 10.75 34.93 -19.43
N LYS A 2 10.31 35.97 -18.71
CA LYS A 2 9.43 35.82 -17.51
C LYS A 2 8.15 35.00 -17.75
N LYS A 3 7.48 35.17 -18.89
CA LYS A 3 6.27 34.41 -19.26
C LYS A 3 6.50 32.89 -19.37
N VAL A 4 7.69 32.48 -19.83
CA VAL A 4 8.06 31.07 -19.97
C VAL A 4 8.34 30.45 -18.61
N ILE A 5 8.98 31.22 -17.72
CA ILE A 5 9.21 30.84 -16.32
C ILE A 5 7.88 30.65 -15.58
N TYR A 6 6.94 31.61 -15.72
CA TYR A 6 5.62 31.48 -15.10
C TYR A 6 4.83 30.31 -15.67
N ALA A 7 4.89 30.05 -16.98
CA ALA A 7 4.24 28.89 -17.59
C ALA A 7 4.81 27.56 -17.06
N GLY A 8 6.14 27.45 -16.92
CA GLY A 8 6.77 26.26 -16.34
C GLY A 8 6.42 26.05 -14.88
N LEU A 9 6.35 27.12 -14.09
CA LEU A 9 6.01 27.06 -12.67
C LEU A 9 4.53 26.66 -12.47
N LEU A 10 3.64 27.16 -13.32
CA LEU A 10 2.22 26.79 -13.32
C LEU A 10 2.02 25.32 -13.72
N LEU A 11 2.77 24.84 -14.71
CA LEU A 11 2.78 23.43 -15.10
C LEU A 11 3.26 22.52 -13.96
N PHE A 12 4.34 22.91 -13.27
CA PHE A 12 4.87 22.17 -12.12
C PHE A 12 3.83 22.04 -11.00
N ILE A 13 3.16 23.14 -10.65
CA ILE A 13 2.10 23.15 -9.64
C ILE A 13 0.93 22.24 -10.06
N LEU A 14 0.46 22.34 -11.30
CA LEU A 14 -0.62 21.50 -11.84
C LEU A 14 -0.27 20.01 -11.76
N THR A 15 0.95 19.63 -12.15
CA THR A 15 1.41 18.24 -12.06
C THR A 15 1.54 17.75 -10.62
N GLY A 16 1.99 18.60 -9.70
CA GLY A 16 2.10 18.28 -8.28
C GLY A 16 0.73 18.03 -7.63
N LEU A 17 -0.29 18.84 -7.97
CA LEU A 17 -1.64 18.66 -7.44
C LEU A 17 -2.33 17.40 -7.98
N SER A 18 -2.02 16.97 -9.21
CA SER A 18 -2.56 15.72 -9.77
C SER A 18 -1.99 14.44 -9.15
N ALA A 19 -0.87 14.50 -8.41
CA ALA A 19 -0.24 13.34 -7.81
C ALA A 19 -0.94 12.85 -6.53
N CYS A 20 -1.88 13.62 -5.98
CA CYS A 20 -2.74 13.15 -4.91
C CYS A 20 -3.70 12.08 -5.47
N SER A 21 -3.29 10.82 -5.32
CA SER A 21 -4.07 9.65 -5.73
C SER A 21 -5.51 9.74 -5.22
N ASN A 22 -6.48 9.76 -6.13
CA ASN A 22 -7.91 9.71 -5.81
C ASN A 22 -8.36 8.32 -5.32
N TYR A 23 -7.42 7.41 -5.03
CA TYR A 23 -7.77 6.08 -4.56
C TYR A 23 -8.36 6.17 -3.15
N LYS A 24 -9.66 5.88 -3.04
CA LYS A 24 -10.38 5.88 -1.76
C LYS A 24 -9.99 4.61 -1.00
N TYR A 25 -9.04 4.73 -0.08
CA TYR A 25 -8.71 3.66 0.85
C TYR A 25 -9.77 3.57 1.95
N TYR A 26 -10.48 2.46 2.01
CA TYR A 26 -11.38 2.17 3.13
C TYR A 26 -10.61 1.44 4.23
N THR A 27 -10.51 2.05 5.41
CA THR A 27 -9.93 1.40 6.58
C THR A 27 -11.05 0.77 7.40
N ALA A 28 -11.11 -0.56 7.44
CA ALA A 28 -12.00 -1.28 8.35
C ALA A 28 -11.36 -1.34 9.76
N ALA A 29 -11.11 -0.19 10.37
CA ALA A 29 -10.64 -0.14 11.75
C ALA A 29 -11.85 -0.05 12.68
N LYS A 30 -11.96 -0.95 13.66
CA LYS A 30 -12.93 -0.81 14.75
C LYS A 30 -12.59 0.48 15.51
N ASN A 31 -13.52 1.43 15.50
CA ASN A 31 -13.35 2.79 16.02
C ASN A 31 -12.73 2.78 17.44
N ASN A 32 -11.65 3.55 17.65
CA ASN A 32 -10.90 3.66 18.93
C ASN A 32 -10.22 2.37 19.47
N THR A 33 -9.76 1.46 18.61
CA THR A 33 -8.97 0.31 19.08
C THR A 33 -7.53 0.75 19.36
N ASN A 34 -7.07 0.64 20.61
CA ASN A 34 -5.66 0.86 20.96
C ASN A 34 -4.81 -0.30 20.41
N LEU A 35 -4.05 -0.03 19.34
CA LEU A 35 -3.16 -1.01 18.72
C LEU A 35 -1.74 -1.01 19.35
N GLY A 36 -1.45 -0.16 20.32
CA GLY A 36 -0.11 -0.02 20.91
C GLY A 36 0.37 -1.24 21.71
N ALA A 37 -0.54 -2.13 22.10
CA ALA A 37 -0.21 -3.39 22.75
C ALA A 37 0.34 -4.44 21.78
N TYR A 38 0.08 -4.31 20.47
CA TYR A 38 0.53 -5.26 19.46
C TYR A 38 1.92 -4.86 18.95
N ARG A 39 2.85 -5.82 18.97
CA ARG A 39 4.24 -5.61 18.54
C ARG A 39 4.62 -6.45 17.32
N THR A 40 3.85 -7.50 17.05
CA THR A 40 4.11 -8.46 15.98
C THR A 40 2.97 -8.50 14.97
N PHE A 41 3.28 -8.91 13.73
CA PHE A 41 2.29 -9.19 12.68
C PHE A 41 2.66 -10.46 11.90
N GLY A 42 1.70 -11.01 11.17
CA GLY A 42 1.89 -12.17 10.30
C GLY A 42 0.89 -12.16 9.15
N TRP A 43 1.26 -12.79 8.05
CA TRP A 43 0.37 -12.97 6.89
C TRP A 43 -0.51 -14.19 7.12
N VAL A 44 -1.81 -14.05 6.88
CA VAL A 44 -2.74 -15.18 6.89
C VAL A 44 -2.62 -15.89 5.55
N GLU A 45 -2.53 -17.21 5.57
CA GLU A 45 -2.64 -18.01 4.36
C GLU A 45 -4.03 -17.82 3.74
N THR A 46 -4.05 -17.26 2.53
CA THR A 46 -5.29 -17.10 1.77
C THR A 46 -5.43 -18.28 0.81
N PRO A 47 -6.61 -18.92 0.72
CA PRO A 47 -6.85 -19.99 -0.24
C PRO A 47 -6.60 -19.51 -1.67
N VAL A 48 -5.76 -20.24 -2.41
CA VAL A 48 -5.50 -19.95 -3.83
C VAL A 48 -6.76 -20.30 -4.63
N PRO A 49 -7.35 -19.37 -5.41
CA PRO A 49 -8.54 -19.66 -6.19
C PRO A 49 -8.24 -20.72 -7.27
N THR A 50 -8.87 -21.89 -7.15
CA THR A 50 -8.57 -23.10 -7.94
C THR A 50 -9.03 -23.04 -9.41
N ASN A 51 -9.86 -22.06 -9.79
CA ASN A 51 -10.70 -22.20 -11.00
C ASN A 51 -10.21 -21.46 -12.26
N ASP A 52 -9.07 -20.74 -12.25
CA ASP A 52 -8.56 -20.07 -13.46
C ASP A 52 -7.04 -19.86 -13.44
N PRO A 53 -6.24 -20.66 -14.16
CA PRO A 53 -4.77 -20.63 -14.08
C PRO A 53 -4.16 -19.29 -14.52
N LYS A 54 -4.82 -18.51 -15.40
CA LYS A 54 -4.32 -17.17 -15.75
C LYS A 54 -4.49 -16.16 -14.62
N LYS A 55 -5.50 -16.35 -13.76
CA LYS A 55 -5.73 -15.51 -12.57
C LYS A 55 -4.90 -15.94 -11.36
N ILE A 56 -4.35 -17.16 -11.38
CA ILE A 56 -3.41 -17.66 -10.35
C ILE A 56 -2.09 -16.91 -10.47
N TYR A 57 -1.39 -17.00 -11.61
CA TYR A 57 -0.06 -16.37 -11.77
C TYR A 57 -0.07 -14.84 -11.70
N ALA A 58 -1.14 -14.19 -12.19
CA ALA A 58 -1.29 -12.74 -12.09
C ALA A 58 -1.53 -12.28 -10.64
N ASN A 59 -2.15 -13.13 -9.80
CA ASN A 59 -2.32 -12.85 -8.38
C ASN A 59 -1.04 -13.08 -7.59
N ASP A 60 -0.24 -14.10 -7.89
CA ASP A 60 0.90 -14.45 -7.04
C ASP A 60 1.97 -13.34 -6.99
N ILE A 61 2.27 -12.72 -8.14
CA ILE A 61 3.21 -11.59 -8.22
C ILE A 61 2.62 -10.35 -7.55
N ALA A 62 1.33 -10.08 -7.78
CA ALA A 62 0.65 -8.94 -7.17
C ALA A 62 0.58 -9.09 -5.64
N ASP A 63 0.24 -10.28 -5.16
CA ASP A 63 0.15 -10.63 -3.74
C ASP A 63 1.52 -10.55 -3.07
N ALA A 64 2.58 -11.06 -3.70
CA ALA A 64 3.95 -10.90 -3.22
C ALA A 64 4.34 -9.42 -3.08
N ASN A 65 4.06 -8.59 -4.10
CA ASN A 65 4.34 -7.16 -4.07
C ASN A 65 3.52 -6.42 -3.00
N ILE A 66 2.24 -6.78 -2.83
CA ILE A 66 1.36 -6.21 -1.79
C ILE A 66 1.90 -6.58 -0.41
N LYS A 67 2.26 -7.85 -0.19
CA LYS A 67 2.83 -8.35 1.07
C LYS A 67 4.15 -7.67 1.39
N ASP A 68 5.03 -7.49 0.42
CA ASP A 68 6.31 -6.80 0.63
C ASP A 68 6.10 -5.32 0.99
N ALA A 69 5.31 -4.60 0.21
CA ALA A 69 5.00 -3.18 0.47
C ALA A 69 4.37 -2.97 1.85
N ALA A 70 3.42 -3.82 2.23
CA ALA A 70 2.77 -3.77 3.54
C ALA A 70 3.71 -4.19 4.68
N THR A 71 4.56 -5.20 4.47
CA THR A 71 5.60 -5.61 5.43
C THR A 71 6.54 -4.44 5.73
N ASN A 72 6.98 -3.74 4.69
CA ASN A 72 7.85 -2.57 4.84
C ASN A 72 7.13 -1.42 5.58
N ALA A 73 5.86 -1.17 5.28
CA ALA A 73 5.06 -0.17 5.98
C ALA A 73 4.83 -0.49 7.46
N LEU A 74 4.64 -1.78 7.82
CA LEU A 74 4.47 -2.23 9.21
C LEU A 74 5.81 -2.19 9.98
N LYS A 75 6.91 -2.60 9.35
CA LYS A 75 8.26 -2.48 9.92
C LYS A 75 8.65 -1.03 10.18
N ALA A 76 8.31 -0.11 9.27
CA ALA A 76 8.51 1.33 9.47
C ALA A 76 7.72 1.89 10.66
N LYS A 77 6.66 1.22 11.10
CA LYS A 77 5.90 1.55 12.32
C LYS A 77 6.47 0.90 13.60
N GLY A 78 7.59 0.17 13.48
CA GLY A 78 8.25 -0.50 14.61
C GLY A 78 7.66 -1.87 14.97
N LEU A 79 6.85 -2.47 14.09
CA LEU A 79 6.33 -3.83 14.27
C LEU A 79 7.32 -4.86 13.71
N THR A 80 7.37 -6.04 14.33
CA THR A 80 8.20 -7.17 13.88
C THR A 80 7.34 -8.27 13.27
N GLN A 81 7.86 -8.96 12.27
CA GLN A 81 7.16 -10.13 11.74
C GLN A 81 7.33 -11.28 12.74
N SER A 82 6.22 -11.90 13.16
CA SER A 82 6.27 -13.11 13.99
C SER A 82 6.94 -14.23 13.20
N PRO A 83 7.71 -15.11 13.85
CA PRO A 83 8.02 -16.42 13.26
C PRO A 83 6.71 -17.08 12.81
N GLU A 84 6.72 -17.61 11.60
CA GLU A 84 5.66 -18.46 11.07
C GLU A 84 5.48 -19.67 12.02
N PRO A 85 4.24 -20.09 12.34
CA PRO A 85 4.01 -21.29 13.15
C PRO A 85 4.50 -22.58 12.47
#